data_AF-A0A850ZT15-F1
#
_entry.id   AF-A0A850ZT15-F1
#
_cell.length_a   1.000
_cell.length_b   1.000
_cell.length_c   1.000
_cell.angle_alpha   90.00
_cell.angle_beta   90.00
_cell.angle_gamma   90.00
#
_symmetry.space_group_name_H-M   'P 1'
#
loop_
_entity.id
_entity.type
_entity.pdbx_description
1 polymer ?
#
loop_
_entity_poly.entity_id
_entity_poly.type
_entity_poly.pdbx_seq_one_letter_code
_entity_poly.pdbx_strand_id
1 'polypeptide(L)'
;QQMLQILEVFVRDRNFSYLRMDGTTTIASRQPLITRYNEDKSIFIFLLTTRVGGLGVNLTGADRVIIYDPDWNPSTDTQARERAWRIGQKKQVTVYRLLTAGTIEEKI
;
A
#
# COMPACT_ATOMS: atom_id res chain seq x y z
N GLN A 1 11.54 -5.40 0.61
CA GLN A 1 10.93 -6.74 0.75
C GLN A 1 11.03 -7.25 2.18
N GLN A 2 12.19 -7.16 2.83
CA GLN A 2 12.36 -7.54 4.25
C GLN A 2 11.42 -6.78 5.20
N MET A 3 11.28 -5.44 5.05
CA MET A 3 10.35 -4.66 5.87
C MET A 3 8.89 -5.11 5.78
N LEU A 4 8.42 -5.49 4.58
CA LEU A 4 7.05 -5.99 4.40
C LEU A 4 6.82 -7.33 5.12
N GLN A 5 7.86 -8.15 5.29
CA GLN A 5 7.77 -9.38 6.07
C GLN A 5 7.62 -9.08 7.57
N ILE A 6 8.37 -8.11 8.08
CA ILE A 6 8.27 -7.68 9.48
C ILE A 6 6.87 -7.12 9.78
N LEU A 7 6.35 -6.28 8.88
CA LEU A 7 4.99 -5.76 9.01
C LEU A 7 3.94 -6.87 8.94
N GLU A 8 4.13 -7.88 8.10
CA GLU A 8 3.22 -9.03 8.03
C GLU A 8 3.20 -9.83 9.35
N VAL A 9 4.36 -10.07 9.97
CA VAL A 9 4.43 -10.72 11.29
C VAL A 9 3.64 -9.92 12.33
N PHE A 10 3.80 -8.60 12.36
CA PHE A 10 3.07 -7.72 13.28
C PHE A 10 1.56 -7.73 13.03
N VAL A 11 1.13 -7.63 11.77
CA VAL A 11 -0.29 -7.65 11.37
C VAL A 11 -0.94 -8.98 11.79
N ARG A 12 -0.22 -10.08 11.63
CA ARG A 12 -0.66 -11.42 12.04
C ARG A 12 -0.76 -11.56 13.56
N ASP A 13 0.25 -11.08 14.30
CA ASP A 13 0.25 -11.10 15.77
C ASP A 13 -0.93 -10.33 16.36
N ARG A 14 -1.32 -9.22 15.71
CA ARG A 14 -2.48 -8.41 16.10
C ARG A 14 -3.83 -8.93 15.60
N ASN A 15 -3.88 -10.08 14.92
CA ASN A 15 -5.08 -10.68 14.35
C ASN A 15 -5.87 -9.76 13.40
N PHE A 16 -5.18 -8.91 12.64
CA PHE A 16 -5.83 -8.12 11.59
C PHE A 16 -6.03 -8.95 10.32
N SER A 17 -7.21 -8.84 9.70
CA SER A 17 -7.45 -9.42 8.37
C SER A 17 -6.64 -8.63 7.33
N TYR A 18 -5.85 -9.34 6.51
CA TYR A 18 -4.97 -8.69 5.54
C TYR A 18 -4.82 -9.46 4.24
N LEU A 19 -4.39 -8.74 3.20
CA LEU A 19 -3.86 -9.29 1.96
C LEU A 19 -2.42 -8.78 1.75
N ARG A 20 -1.65 -9.51 0.95
CA ARG A 20 -0.28 -9.14 0.58
C ARG A 20 -0.08 -9.30 -0.92
N MET A 21 0.54 -8.30 -1.55
CA MET A 21 0.96 -8.36 -2.94
C MET A 21 2.34 -7.70 -3.10
N ASP A 22 3.30 -8.47 -3.59
CA ASP A 22 4.67 -8.02 -3.82
C ASP A 22 5.26 -8.57 -5.14
N GLY A 23 6.57 -8.43 -5.34
CA GLY A 23 7.23 -8.78 -6.60
C GLY A 23 7.22 -10.28 -6.90
N THR A 24 6.98 -11.11 -5.89
CA THR A 24 6.85 -12.57 -6.02
C THR A 24 5.43 -13.01 -6.35
N THR A 25 4.44 -12.12 -6.18
CA THR A 25 3.04 -12.39 -6.54
C THR A 25 2.90 -12.50 -8.07
N THR A 26 2.43 -13.67 -8.52
CA THR A 26 2.23 -13.97 -9.95
C THR A 26 1.27 -12.98 -10.59
N ILE A 27 1.50 -12.61 -11.85
CA ILE A 27 0.66 -11.62 -12.55
C ILE A 27 -0.82 -12.01 -12.53
N ALA A 28 -1.12 -13.30 -12.73
CA ALA A 28 -2.48 -13.83 -12.72
C ALA A 28 -3.21 -13.67 -11.37
N SER A 29 -2.49 -13.65 -10.24
CA SER A 29 -3.10 -13.53 -8.90
C SER A 29 -3.29 -12.09 -8.43
N ARG A 30 -2.64 -11.10 -9.08
CA ARG A 30 -2.71 -9.69 -8.67
C ARG A 30 -4.11 -9.12 -8.79
N GLN A 31 -4.76 -9.31 -9.94
CA GLN A 31 -6.09 -8.76 -10.17
C GLN A 31 -7.16 -9.34 -9.22
N PRO A 32 -7.20 -10.67 -8.98
CA PRO A 32 -8.07 -11.25 -7.95
C PRO A 32 -7.88 -10.66 -6.55
N LEU A 33 -6.63 -10.42 -6.12
CA LEU A 33 -6.35 -9.81 -4.81
C LEU A 33 -6.87 -8.37 -4.72
N ILE A 34 -6.70 -7.58 -5.78
CA ILE A 34 -7.19 -6.20 -5.86
C ILE A 34 -8.72 -6.17 -5.81
N THR A 35 -9.37 -7.02 -6.62
CA THR A 35 -10.84 -7.13 -6.63
C THR A 35 -11.35 -7.51 -5.24
N ARG A 36 -10.77 -8.54 -4.63
CA ARG A 36 -11.14 -8.99 -3.29
C ARG A 36 -11.00 -7.87 -2.26
N TYR A 37 -9.91 -7.11 -2.27
CA TYR A 37 -9.72 -5.99 -1.34
C TYR A 37 -10.77 -4.87 -1.54
N ASN A 38 -11.15 -4.59 -2.78
CA ASN A 38 -12.13 -3.53 -3.06
C ASN A 38 -13.56 -3.92 -2.68
N GLU A 39 -13.89 -5.21 -2.72
CA GLU A 39 -15.24 -5.73 -2.46
C GLU A 39 -15.45 -6.17 -1.02
N ASP A 40 -14.44 -6.80 -0.39
CA ASP A 40 -14.54 -7.38 0.94
C ASP A 40 -14.11 -6.39 2.03
N LYS A 41 -15.12 -5.78 2.66
CA LYS A 41 -14.93 -4.83 3.78
C LYS A 41 -14.40 -5.46 5.07
N SER A 42 -14.33 -6.78 5.16
CA SER A 42 -13.74 -7.46 6.33
C SER A 42 -12.21 -7.44 6.31
N ILE A 43 -11.60 -7.11 5.17
CA ILE A 43 -10.15 -7.01 5.01
C ILE A 43 -9.71 -5.63 5.46
N PHE A 44 -8.88 -5.60 6.50
CA PHE A 44 -8.47 -4.36 7.15
C PHE A 44 -7.21 -3.75 6.50
N ILE A 45 -6.24 -4.59 6.11
CA ILE A 45 -4.94 -4.11 5.60
C ILE A 45 -4.60 -4.76 4.25
N PHE A 46 -4.08 -3.98 3.31
CA PHE A 46 -3.44 -4.50 2.10
C PHE A 46 -1.96 -4.11 2.07
N LEU A 47 -1.10 -5.09 2.31
CA LEU A 47 0.36 -4.93 2.32
C LEU A 47 0.89 -4.95 0.88
N LEU A 48 1.55 -3.85 0.48
CA LEU A 48 2.08 -3.64 -0.86
C LEU A 48 3.53 -3.20 -0.81
N THR A 49 4.30 -3.53 -1.84
CA THR A 49 5.55 -2.80 -2.12
C THR A 49 5.28 -1.62 -3.06
N THR A 50 6.05 -0.54 -2.89
CA THR A 50 5.93 0.68 -3.69
C THR A 50 6.03 0.41 -5.19
N ARG A 51 6.97 -0.46 -5.60
CA ARG A 51 7.21 -0.78 -7.02
C ARG A 51 6.17 -1.69 -7.67
N VAL A 52 5.51 -2.57 -6.92
CA VAL A 52 4.63 -3.59 -7.53
C VAL A 52 3.31 -3.02 -8.04
N GLY A 53 2.85 -1.90 -7.50
CA GLY A 53 1.69 -1.22 -8.09
C GLY A 53 2.03 -0.15 -9.14
N GLY A 54 3.26 -0.12 -9.68
CA GLY A 54 3.53 0.54 -10.98
C GLY A 54 2.67 -0.07 -12.10
N LEU A 55 2.15 -1.28 -11.84
CA LEU A 55 0.82 -1.81 -12.15
C LEU A 55 -0.20 -1.00 -12.99
N GLY A 56 -0.55 0.19 -12.49
CA GLY A 56 -1.88 0.77 -12.75
C GLY A 56 -2.98 0.08 -11.93
N VAL A 57 -2.76 -0.12 -10.63
CA VAL A 57 -3.71 -0.79 -9.72
C VAL A 57 -4.71 0.21 -9.12
N ASN A 58 -5.97 -0.21 -8.97
CA ASN A 58 -7.06 0.63 -8.45
C ASN A 58 -7.51 0.10 -7.10
N LEU A 59 -7.23 0.84 -6.02
CA LEU A 59 -7.51 0.44 -4.64
C LEU A 59 -8.61 1.31 -4.04
N THR A 60 -9.78 1.31 -4.67
CA THR A 60 -10.92 2.14 -4.25
C THR A 60 -11.53 1.71 -2.91
N GLY A 61 -11.24 0.48 -2.45
CA GLY A 61 -11.58 0.02 -1.11
C GLY A 61 -10.89 0.83 -0.01
N ALA A 62 -9.68 1.33 -0.26
CA ALA A 62 -8.88 2.09 0.69
C ALA A 62 -9.27 3.57 0.76
N ASP A 63 -9.27 4.10 1.98
CA ASP A 63 -9.36 5.52 2.31
C ASP A 63 -8.19 6.00 3.20
N ARG A 64 -7.31 5.10 3.59
CA ARG A 64 -6.08 5.40 4.34
C ARG A 64 -4.89 4.77 3.62
N VAL A 65 -3.89 5.58 3.32
CA VAL A 65 -2.63 5.14 2.71
C VAL A 65 -1.50 5.50 3.66
N ILE A 66 -0.65 4.53 3.97
CA ILE A 66 0.53 4.73 4.81
C ILE A 66 1.76 4.38 3.97
N ILE A 67 2.58 5.38 3.69
CA ILE A 67 3.91 5.22 3.11
C ILE A 67 4.87 5.07 4.28
N TYR A 68 5.28 3.81 4.52
CA TYR A 68 6.16 3.46 5.63
C TYR A 68 7.62 3.82 5.34
N ASP A 69 8.11 3.39 4.17
CA ASP A 69 9.45 3.71 3.67
C ASP A 69 9.29 4.55 2.38
N PRO A 70 9.48 5.89 2.44
CA PRO A 70 9.44 6.75 1.26
C PRO A 70 10.53 6.36 0.25
N ASP A 71 10.19 6.34 -1.04
CA ASP A 71 11.15 6.06 -2.09
C ASP A 71 11.99 7.31 -2.43
N TRP A 72 13.26 7.11 -2.76
CA TRP A 72 14.16 8.18 -3.21
C TRP A 72 13.65 8.94 -4.44
N ASN A 73 12.77 8.32 -5.24
CA ASN A 73 12.06 8.99 -6.31
C ASN A 73 10.66 9.41 -5.83
N PRO A 74 10.39 10.71 -5.62
CA PRO A 74 9.09 11.21 -5.17
C PRO A 74 7.91 10.81 -6.09
N SER A 75 8.20 10.51 -7.35
CA SER A 75 7.19 10.05 -8.32
C SER A 75 6.63 8.68 -7.94
N THR A 76 7.45 7.80 -7.36
CA THR A 76 7.04 6.47 -6.91
C THR A 76 5.99 6.58 -5.79
N ASP A 77 6.23 7.44 -4.82
CA ASP A 77 5.32 7.71 -3.70
C ASP A 77 4.02 8.36 -4.18
N THR A 78 4.13 9.31 -5.11
CA THR A 78 2.98 9.97 -5.75
C THR A 78 2.09 8.93 -6.44
N GLN A 79 2.67 8.04 -7.25
CA GLN A 79 1.95 6.95 -7.89
C GLN A 79 1.34 5.96 -6.88
N ALA A 80 2.03 5.69 -5.77
CA ALA A 80 1.51 4.81 -4.73
C ALA A 80 0.25 5.38 -4.09
N ARG A 81 0.24 6.68 -3.78
CA ARG A 81 -0.95 7.41 -3.29
C ARG A 81 -2.10 7.39 -4.31
N GLU A 82 -1.79 7.64 -5.58
CA GLU A 82 -2.80 7.78 -6.64
C GLU A 82 -3.61 6.49 -6.91
N ARG A 83 -3.14 5.33 -6.44
CA ARG A 83 -3.89 4.07 -6.50
C ARG A 83 -5.19 4.11 -5.71
N ALA A 84 -5.20 4.82 -4.58
CA ALA A 84 -6.37 5.02 -3.74
C ALA A 84 -6.99 6.41 -3.93
N TRP A 85 -6.15 7.44 -4.00
CA TRP A 85 -6.57 8.83 -4.25
C TRP A 85 -6.61 9.12 -5.75
N ARG A 86 -7.76 8.84 -6.36
CA ARG A 86 -7.97 9.00 -7.81
C ARG A 86 -9.33 9.60 -8.14
N ILE A 87 -9.44 10.08 -9.38
CA ILE A 87 -10.71 10.51 -9.97
C ILE A 87 -11.72 9.36 -9.88
N GLY A 88 -12.91 9.66 -9.35
CA GLY A 88 -14.01 8.71 -9.13
C GLY A 88 -14.09 8.12 -7.72
N GLN A 89 -13.08 8.34 -6.86
CA GLN A 89 -13.18 7.97 -5.45
C GLN A 89 -14.14 8.93 -4.72
N LYS A 90 -15.12 8.37 -3.99
CA LYS A 90 -16.11 9.16 -3.22
C LYS A 90 -15.70 9.37 -1.76
N LYS A 91 -14.80 8.53 -1.25
CA LYS A 91 -14.29 8.62 0.12
C LYS A 91 -13.14 9.63 0.22
N GLN A 92 -13.05 10.33 1.35
CA GLN A 92 -11.88 11.15 1.66
C GLN A 92 -10.68 10.24 1.95
N VAL A 93 -9.68 10.29 1.07
CA VAL A 93 -8.44 9.54 1.24
C VAL A 93 -7.44 10.37 2.03
N THR A 94 -6.92 9.82 3.12
CA THR A 94 -5.83 10.43 3.91
C THR A 94 -4.55 9.64 3.69
N VAL A 95 -3.46 10.36 3.47
CA VAL A 95 -2.15 9.79 3.15
C VAL A 95 -1.17 10.20 4.23
N TYR A 96 -0.60 9.22 4.90
CA TYR A 96 0.44 9.40 5.89
C TYR A 96 1.76 8.99 5.27
N ARG A 97 2.76 9.85 5.40
CA ARG A 97 4.15 9.53 5.06
C ARG A 97 4.95 9.57 6.35
N LEU A 98 5.52 8.43 6.72
CA LEU A 98 6.34 8.33 7.91
C LEU A 98 7.75 8.80 7.54
N LEU A 99 8.29 9.70 8.35
CA LEU A 99 9.62 10.30 8.18
C LEU A 99 10.30 10.33 9.54
N THR A 100 11.54 9.89 9.59
CA THR A 100 12.37 9.89 10.79
C THR A 100 13.14 11.20 10.88
N ALA A 101 12.92 11.94 11.97
CA ALA A 101 13.57 13.22 12.18
C ALA A 101 15.09 13.12 12.31
N GLY A 102 15.81 14.11 11.81
CA GLY A 102 17.28 14.17 11.86
C GLY A 102 17.99 13.12 11.00
N THR A 103 17.29 12.52 10.03
CA THR A 103 17.86 11.54 9.11
C THR A 103 17.85 12.05 7.67
N ILE A 104 18.40 11.25 6.76
CA ILE A 104 18.39 11.56 5.32
C ILE A 104 16.96 11.67 4.75
N GLU A 105 15.96 11.07 5.41
CA GLU A 105 14.56 11.08 4.98
C GLU A 105 13.95 12.48 4.95
N GLU A 106 14.45 13.43 5.76
CA GLU A 106 13.99 14.84 5.71
C GLU A 106 14.44 15.59 4.46
N LYS A 107 15.48 15.08 3.78
CA LYS A 107 16.09 15.70 2.60
C LYS A 107 15.59 15.09 1.29
N ILE A 108 14.80 14.02 1.36
CA ILE A 108 14.16 13.33 0.23
C ILE A 108 12.81 14.00 -0.06
#